data_AF-A0A3B9AM61-F1
#
_entry.id   AF-A0A3B9AM61-F1
#
_cell.length_a   1.000
_cell.length_b   1.000
_cell.length_c   1.000
_cell.angle_alpha   90.00
_cell.angle_beta   90.00
_cell.angle_gamma   90.00
#
_symmetry.space_group_name_H-M   'P 1'
#
loop_
_entity.id
_entity.type
_entity.pdbx_description
1 polymer ?
#
loop_
_entity_poly.entity_id
_entity_poly.type
_entity_poly.pdbx_seq_one_letter_code
_entity_poly.pdbx_strand_id
1 'polypeptide(L)'
;MKKLLFLLATGFWLVSCSNDFDVTAPWKEIPVVYGILSPQDTAHYIRVEKAFLDPERNSLEIAQIVDSLYYPANAIAVWLEQVGNANAKVQLQRVDGVLEGYPRSEGIFAGSPNWLYKFKQNGSFNLQTGKAYRLVIKRNDGKDDITAQTIIPGTFTLIKPFLGDPVPNISFAGSVATPFRWRTDENAYYFN
;
A
#
# COMPACT_ATOMS: atom_id res chain seq x y z
N MET A 1 42.79 -17.90 -54.83
CA MET A 1 41.65 -17.00 -54.55
C MET A 1 40.33 -17.74 -54.29
N LYS A 2 39.94 -18.76 -55.08
CA LYS A 2 38.70 -19.54 -54.84
C LYS A 2 38.61 -20.28 -53.49
N LYS A 3 39.73 -20.76 -52.93
CA LYS A 3 39.75 -21.44 -51.62
C LYS A 3 39.55 -20.49 -50.42
N LEU A 4 39.82 -19.19 -50.58
CA LEU A 4 39.65 -18.19 -49.53
C LEU A 4 38.19 -17.72 -49.42
N LEU A 5 37.47 -17.71 -50.55
CA LEU A 5 36.03 -17.40 -50.62
C LEU A 5 35.17 -18.47 -49.95
N PHE A 6 35.60 -19.73 -50.01
CA PHE A 6 34.89 -20.83 -49.36
C PHE A 6 35.01 -20.78 -47.83
N LEU A 7 36.16 -20.32 -47.31
CA LEU A 7 36.38 -20.17 -45.87
C LEU A 7 35.55 -19.04 -45.25
N LEU A 8 35.38 -17.93 -45.99
CA LEU A 8 34.59 -16.76 -45.56
C LEU A 8 33.08 -17.05 -45.53
N ALA A 9 32.60 -17.94 -46.41
CA ALA A 9 31.20 -18.36 -46.45
C ALA A 9 30.81 -19.25 -45.25
N THR A 10 31.74 -20.05 -44.71
CA THR A 10 31.51 -20.89 -43.52
C THR A 10 31.47 -20.10 -42.20
N GLY A 11 32.07 -18.91 -42.12
CA GLY A 11 32.09 -18.09 -40.90
C GLY A 11 30.73 -17.46 -40.56
N PHE A 12 29.87 -17.25 -41.54
CA PHE A 12 28.55 -16.62 -41.35
C PHE A 12 27.50 -17.54 -40.69
N TRP A 13 27.73 -18.85 -40.66
CA TRP A 13 26.79 -19.82 -40.09
C TRP A 13 26.97 -20.05 -38.59
N LEU A 14 28.03 -19.49 -37.98
CA LEU A 14 28.32 -19.65 -36.55
C LEU A 14 27.81 -18.49 -35.68
N VAL A 15 27.18 -17.47 -36.28
CA VAL A 15 26.54 -16.38 -35.54
C VAL A 15 25.08 -16.76 -35.27
N SER A 16 24.88 -17.71 -34.36
CA SER A 16 23.55 -17.96 -33.78
C SER A 16 23.33 -16.95 -32.65
N CYS A 17 22.54 -15.90 -32.93
CA CYS A 17 22.00 -15.06 -31.87
C CYS A 17 21.04 -15.93 -31.04
N SER A 18 21.26 -16.03 -29.73
CA SER A 18 20.28 -16.63 -28.83
C SER A 18 19.01 -15.77 -28.87
N ASN A 19 17.88 -16.37 -29.22
CA ASN A 19 16.57 -15.72 -29.14
C ASN A 19 15.94 -15.89 -27.75
N ASP A 20 16.75 -16.19 -26.74
CA ASP A 20 16.27 -16.40 -25.38
C ASP A 20 15.86 -15.05 -24.79
N PHE A 21 14.56 -14.81 -24.80
CA PHE A 21 13.94 -13.66 -24.17
C PHE A 21 13.47 -14.06 -22.79
N ASP A 22 14.17 -13.59 -21.76
CA ASP A 22 13.72 -13.74 -20.39
C ASP A 22 12.52 -12.82 -20.16
N VAL A 23 11.34 -13.42 -20.05
CA VAL A 23 10.08 -12.72 -19.80
C VAL A 23 10.00 -12.24 -18.36
N THR A 24 10.90 -12.72 -17.48
CA THR A 24 10.90 -12.42 -16.06
C THR A 24 12.08 -11.54 -15.68
N ALA A 25 11.83 -10.62 -14.74
CA ALA A 25 12.91 -9.88 -14.10
C ALA A 25 13.56 -10.75 -13.01
N PRO A 26 14.84 -10.50 -12.69
CA PRO A 26 15.47 -11.11 -11.52
C PRO A 26 14.61 -10.92 -10.27
N TRP A 27 14.54 -11.96 -9.43
CA TRP A 27 13.69 -11.95 -8.25
C TRP A 27 13.98 -10.72 -7.38
N LYS A 28 12.90 -9.98 -7.09
CA LYS A 28 12.92 -8.84 -6.19
C LYS A 28 11.78 -8.97 -5.22
N GLU A 29 12.11 -8.79 -3.95
CA GLU A 29 11.11 -8.76 -2.90
C GLU A 29 10.35 -7.42 -2.93
N ILE A 30 9.02 -7.49 -3.10
CA ILE A 30 8.15 -6.31 -3.15
C ILE A 30 7.06 -6.49 -2.10
N PRO A 31 7.08 -5.71 -1.01
CA PRO A 31 6.02 -5.77 0.01
C PRO A 31 4.72 -5.18 -0.51
N VAL A 32 3.61 -5.80 -0.16
CA VAL A 32 2.24 -5.36 -0.47
C VAL A 32 1.49 -5.22 0.84
N VAL A 33 1.01 -4.01 1.13
CA VAL A 33 0.39 -3.69 2.42
C VAL A 33 -1.01 -3.11 2.20
N TYR A 34 -1.98 -3.66 2.93
CA TYR A 34 -3.35 -3.15 2.95
C TYR A 34 -3.83 -2.96 4.38
N GLY A 35 -4.54 -1.87 4.65
CA GLY A 35 -5.15 -1.62 5.94
C GLY A 35 -5.99 -0.34 5.91
N ILE A 36 -7.00 -0.29 6.77
CA ILE A 36 -7.83 0.90 6.98
C ILE A 36 -7.69 1.30 8.45
N LEU A 37 -7.42 2.59 8.68
CA LEU A 37 -7.30 3.16 10.02
C LEU A 37 -8.49 4.09 10.26
N SER A 38 -9.22 3.83 11.34
CA SER A 38 -10.48 4.48 11.67
C SER A 38 -10.55 4.71 13.18
N PRO A 39 -10.57 5.97 13.66
CA PRO A 39 -10.70 6.24 15.09
C PRO A 39 -11.98 5.68 15.73
N GLN A 40 -13.01 5.41 14.93
CA GLN A 40 -14.29 4.88 15.38
C GLN A 40 -14.26 3.38 15.69
N ASP A 41 -13.28 2.64 15.16
CA ASP A 41 -13.17 1.19 15.34
C ASP A 41 -12.31 0.81 16.55
N THR A 42 -12.64 -0.29 17.22
CA THR A 42 -11.89 -0.73 18.42
C THR A 42 -10.67 -1.59 18.10
N ALA A 43 -10.68 -2.26 16.95
CA ALA A 43 -9.62 -3.12 16.47
C ALA A 43 -9.33 -2.84 15.01
N HIS A 44 -8.05 -2.89 14.65
CA HIS A 44 -7.59 -2.62 13.29
C HIS A 44 -6.70 -3.75 12.83
N TYR A 45 -6.81 -4.08 11.54
CA TYR A 45 -6.09 -5.17 10.91
C TYR A 45 -5.33 -4.64 9.71
N ILE A 46 -4.06 -5.01 9.62
CA ILE A 46 -3.18 -4.69 8.52
C ILE A 46 -2.71 -6.00 7.90
N ARG A 47 -2.93 -6.15 6.60
CA ARG A 47 -2.41 -7.27 5.81
C ARG A 47 -1.05 -6.87 5.26
N VAL A 48 -0.05 -7.71 5.52
CA VAL A 48 1.32 -7.54 5.01
C VAL A 48 1.67 -8.81 4.24
N GLU A 49 1.76 -8.65 2.92
CA GLU A 49 2.06 -9.69 1.95
C GLU A 49 3.32 -9.30 1.17
N LYS A 50 3.82 -10.22 0.34
CA LYS A 50 4.90 -9.97 -0.62
C LYS A 50 4.45 -10.42 -2.01
N ALA A 51 4.90 -9.71 -3.02
CA ALA A 51 4.76 -10.17 -4.39
C ALA A 51 5.63 -11.41 -4.63
N PHE A 52 5.17 -12.28 -5.51
CA PHE A 52 5.88 -13.48 -5.94
C PHE A 52 5.98 -13.49 -7.47
N LEU A 53 7.11 -13.96 -7.96
CA LEU A 53 7.38 -14.21 -9.38
C LEU A 53 8.37 -15.37 -9.46
N ASP A 54 8.04 -16.37 -10.25
CA ASP A 54 8.87 -17.55 -10.49
C ASP A 54 8.93 -17.77 -12.00
N PRO A 55 10.12 -17.93 -12.60
CA PRO A 55 10.28 -18.11 -14.04
C PRO A 55 9.80 -19.50 -14.53
N GLU A 56 9.73 -20.49 -13.65
CA GLU A 56 9.48 -21.88 -14.02
C GLU A 56 8.07 -22.36 -13.65
N ARG A 57 7.40 -21.66 -12.73
CA ARG A 57 6.09 -22.08 -12.18
C ARG A 57 4.95 -21.12 -12.51
N ASN A 58 3.76 -21.68 -12.67
CA ASN A 58 2.54 -20.90 -12.92
C ASN A 58 2.20 -20.03 -11.71
N SER A 59 1.96 -18.73 -11.94
CA SER A 59 1.62 -17.79 -10.87
C SER A 59 0.33 -18.12 -10.14
N LEU A 60 -0.64 -18.77 -10.82
CA LEU A 60 -1.89 -19.22 -10.20
C LEU A 60 -1.67 -20.37 -9.21
N GLU A 61 -0.68 -21.22 -9.45
CA GLU A 61 -0.31 -22.29 -8.52
C GLU A 61 0.45 -21.71 -7.31
N ILE A 62 1.37 -20.77 -7.56
CA ILE A 62 2.14 -20.13 -6.49
C ILE A 62 1.23 -19.29 -5.58
N ALA A 63 0.20 -18.67 -6.14
CA ALA A 63 -0.79 -17.89 -5.39
C ALA A 63 -1.52 -18.73 -4.33
N GLN A 64 -1.61 -20.06 -4.52
CA GLN A 64 -2.20 -21.00 -3.56
C GLN A 64 -1.23 -21.41 -2.44
N ILE A 65 0.05 -21.05 -2.54
CA ILE A 65 1.08 -21.37 -1.54
C ILE A 65 1.16 -20.21 -0.53
N VAL A 66 0.76 -20.48 0.71
CA VAL A 66 0.73 -19.49 1.81
C VAL A 66 2.09 -18.82 2.03
N ASP A 67 3.17 -19.60 1.99
CA ASP A 67 4.54 -19.10 2.22
C ASP A 67 5.03 -18.16 1.10
N SER A 68 4.40 -18.22 -0.07
CA SER A 68 4.67 -17.30 -1.18
C SER A 68 4.02 -15.94 -0.96
N LEU A 69 2.89 -15.89 -0.25
CA LEU A 69 2.14 -14.66 0.03
C LEU A 69 2.66 -13.93 1.27
N TYR A 70 3.00 -14.67 2.32
CA TYR A 70 3.27 -14.09 3.64
C TYR A 70 4.74 -14.12 4.05
N TYR A 71 5.08 -13.21 4.95
CA TYR A 71 6.35 -13.26 5.66
C TYR A 71 6.30 -14.33 6.77
N PRO A 72 7.41 -15.06 7.00
CA PRO A 72 7.58 -15.88 8.19
C PRO A 72 7.39 -15.05 9.46
N ALA A 73 6.87 -15.65 10.53
CA ALA A 73 6.53 -14.95 11.77
C ALA A 73 7.73 -14.23 12.41
N ASN A 74 8.94 -14.76 12.25
CA ASN A 74 10.18 -14.22 12.77
C ASN A 74 10.95 -13.37 11.75
N ALA A 75 10.43 -13.16 10.55
CA ALA A 75 11.11 -12.38 9.51
C ALA A 75 10.87 -10.87 9.68
N ILE A 76 9.71 -10.49 10.23
CA ILE A 76 9.30 -9.09 10.35
C ILE A 76 8.61 -8.77 11.67
N ALA A 77 8.69 -7.51 12.11
CA ALA A 77 7.89 -6.95 13.19
C ALA A 77 7.16 -5.69 12.71
N VAL A 78 5.84 -5.65 12.89
CA VAL A 78 4.99 -4.56 12.37
C VAL A 78 4.63 -3.59 13.48
N TRP A 79 4.82 -2.30 13.22
CA TRP A 79 4.58 -1.22 14.16
C TRP A 79 3.74 -0.12 13.53
N LEU A 80 2.88 0.50 14.33
CA LEU A 80 2.18 1.72 13.97
C LEU A 80 2.61 2.84 14.93
N GLU A 81 3.00 3.97 14.38
CA GLU A 81 3.44 5.14 15.15
C GLU A 81 2.75 6.42 14.68
N GLN A 82 2.51 7.35 15.60
CA GLN A 82 2.01 8.67 15.27
C GLN A 82 3.19 9.57 14.88
N VAL A 83 3.10 10.19 13.71
CA VAL A 83 4.16 11.07 13.22
C VAL A 83 4.26 12.31 14.13
N GLY A 84 5.48 12.62 14.56
CA GLY A 84 5.73 13.75 15.47
C GLY A 84 5.52 13.45 16.95
N ASN A 85 5.19 12.20 17.34
CA ASN A 85 5.12 11.78 18.73
C ASN A 85 5.81 10.42 18.94
N ALA A 86 7.07 10.46 19.39
CA ALA A 86 7.90 9.27 19.58
C ALA A 86 7.33 8.27 20.62
N ASN A 87 6.52 8.74 21.56
CA ASN A 87 5.91 7.90 22.59
C ASN A 87 4.61 7.24 22.14
N ALA A 88 4.00 7.71 21.04
CA ALA A 88 2.80 7.14 20.48
C ALA A 88 3.18 6.11 19.42
N LYS A 89 3.48 4.89 19.89
CA LYS A 89 3.84 3.74 19.04
C LYS A 89 3.29 2.44 19.64
N VAL A 90 2.80 1.55 18.78
CA VAL A 90 2.27 0.23 19.17
C VAL A 90 2.79 -0.86 18.23
N GLN A 91 3.17 -2.01 18.79
CA GLN A 91 3.49 -3.20 18.00
C GLN A 91 2.20 -3.96 17.68
N LEU A 92 2.03 -4.32 16.42
CA LEU A 92 0.89 -5.12 15.99
C LEU A 92 1.17 -6.61 16.21
N GLN A 93 0.15 -7.33 16.67
CA GLN A 93 0.21 -8.76 16.91
C GLN A 93 -0.18 -9.53 15.65
N ARG A 94 0.63 -10.51 15.26
CA ARG A 94 0.29 -11.42 14.16
C ARG A 94 -0.83 -12.35 14.60
N VAL A 95 -1.93 -12.36 13.86
CA VAL A 95 -3.14 -13.16 14.13
C VAL A 95 -3.59 -13.87 12.85
N ASP A 96 -4.32 -14.97 12.99
CA ASP A 96 -5.00 -15.60 11.87
C ASP A 96 -6.40 -14.99 11.70
N GLY A 97 -6.63 -14.38 10.54
CA GLY A 97 -7.90 -13.79 10.15
C GLY A 97 -9.05 -14.79 10.18
N VAL A 98 -8.81 -16.08 9.90
CA VAL A 98 -9.85 -17.12 9.98
C VAL A 98 -10.40 -17.22 11.41
N LEU A 99 -9.52 -17.20 12.41
CA LEU A 99 -9.90 -17.26 13.83
C LEU A 99 -10.50 -15.95 14.36
N GLU A 100 -10.20 -14.84 13.68
CA GLU A 100 -10.75 -13.52 13.98
C GLU A 100 -12.12 -13.26 13.33
N GLY A 101 -12.66 -14.23 12.58
CA GLY A 101 -13.94 -14.10 11.87
C GLY A 101 -13.85 -13.40 10.52
N TYR A 102 -12.63 -13.23 9.99
CA TYR A 102 -12.33 -12.66 8.68
C TYR A 102 -11.65 -13.71 7.77
N PRO A 103 -12.32 -14.83 7.42
CA PRO A 103 -11.78 -15.76 6.44
C PRO A 103 -11.62 -15.04 5.10
N ARG A 104 -10.59 -15.42 4.34
CA ARG A 104 -10.42 -14.90 2.98
C ARG A 104 -11.51 -15.48 2.08
N SER A 105 -12.09 -14.66 1.23
CA SER A 105 -13.02 -15.15 0.20
C SER A 105 -12.33 -16.17 -0.70
N GLU A 106 -13.09 -17.13 -1.20
CA GLU A 106 -12.58 -18.09 -2.18
C GLU A 106 -12.06 -17.38 -3.43
N GLY A 107 -10.98 -17.92 -4.00
CA GLY A 107 -10.37 -17.35 -5.20
C GLY A 107 -8.97 -17.91 -5.47
N ILE A 108 -8.21 -17.13 -6.25
CA ILE A 108 -6.88 -17.51 -6.75
C ILE A 108 -5.78 -17.53 -5.68
N PHE A 109 -6.01 -16.92 -4.53
CA PHE A 109 -5.02 -16.85 -3.44
C PHE A 109 -5.34 -17.86 -2.36
N ALA A 110 -4.31 -18.34 -1.66
CA ALA A 110 -4.45 -19.23 -0.52
C ALA A 110 -5.46 -18.68 0.50
N GLY A 111 -6.46 -19.49 0.84
CA GLY A 111 -7.56 -19.09 1.72
C GLY A 111 -7.22 -19.15 3.21
N SER A 112 -6.31 -20.04 3.61
CA SER A 112 -5.95 -20.29 5.01
C SER A 112 -4.50 -20.79 5.15
N PRO A 113 -3.76 -20.38 6.20
CA PRO A 113 -4.11 -19.31 7.15
C PRO A 113 -4.13 -17.92 6.50
N ASN A 114 -4.97 -17.01 7.01
CA ASN A 114 -5.05 -15.61 6.54
C ASN A 114 -4.29 -14.71 7.51
N TRP A 115 -2.97 -14.60 7.38
CA TRP A 115 -2.18 -13.81 8.33
C TRP A 115 -2.48 -12.31 8.26
N LEU A 116 -2.79 -11.73 9.42
CA LEU A 116 -3.03 -10.30 9.62
C LEU A 116 -2.21 -9.79 10.81
N TYR A 117 -1.98 -8.49 10.86
CA TYR A 117 -1.34 -7.79 11.98
C TYR A 117 -2.39 -6.89 12.63
N LYS A 118 -2.65 -7.14 13.92
CA LYS A 118 -3.75 -6.54 14.66
C LYS A 118 -3.24 -5.61 15.75
N PHE A 119 -3.89 -4.48 15.93
CA PHE A 119 -3.86 -3.75 17.20
C PHE A 119 -5.26 -3.40 17.67
N LYS A 120 -5.40 -3.13 18.97
CA LYS A 120 -6.63 -2.65 19.58
C LYS A 120 -6.37 -1.31 20.25
N GLN A 121 -7.31 -0.39 20.10
CA GLN A 121 -7.29 0.86 20.87
C GLN A 121 -7.55 0.53 22.34
N ASN A 122 -6.65 0.91 23.24
CA ASN A 122 -6.67 0.49 24.65
C ASN A 122 -6.37 1.61 25.65
N GLY A 123 -6.45 2.89 25.23
CA GLY A 123 -6.10 4.02 26.09
C GLY A 123 -4.63 4.42 26.01
N SER A 124 -3.70 3.45 25.90
CA SER A 124 -2.27 3.72 25.76
C SER A 124 -1.89 4.18 24.35
N PHE A 125 -2.58 3.64 23.33
CA PHE A 125 -2.45 4.07 21.94
C PHE A 125 -3.84 4.13 21.30
N ASN A 126 -4.27 5.33 20.91
CA ASN A 126 -5.55 5.58 20.25
C ASN A 126 -5.33 6.42 18.99
N LEU A 127 -6.14 6.14 17.97
CA LEU A 127 -6.15 6.91 16.75
C LEU A 127 -6.86 8.25 16.96
N GLN A 128 -6.31 9.31 16.36
CA GLN A 128 -6.81 10.68 16.47
C GLN A 128 -7.04 11.26 15.09
N THR A 129 -8.17 11.93 14.90
CA THR A 129 -8.50 12.67 13.67
C THR A 129 -7.51 13.80 13.44
N GLY A 130 -7.15 14.05 12.18
CA GLY A 130 -6.19 15.09 11.80
C GLY A 130 -4.73 14.76 12.14
N LYS A 131 -4.42 13.53 12.58
CA LYS A 131 -3.05 13.09 12.84
C LYS A 131 -2.53 12.17 11.74
N ALA A 132 -1.24 12.30 11.48
CA ALA A 132 -0.51 11.42 10.57
C ALA A 132 0.00 10.18 11.32
N TYR A 133 -0.16 9.02 10.70
CA TYR A 133 0.31 7.74 11.21
C TYR A 133 1.23 7.08 10.20
N ARG A 134 2.29 6.45 10.70
CA ARG A 134 3.27 5.71 9.93
C ARG A 134 3.26 4.25 10.32
N LEU A 135 3.08 3.38 9.34
CA LEU A 135 3.37 1.96 9.45
C LEU A 135 4.86 1.76 9.25
N VAL A 136 5.48 0.99 10.14
CA VAL A 136 6.88 0.59 10.06
C VAL A 136 6.97 -0.93 10.17
N ILE A 137 7.41 -1.59 9.11
CA ILE A 137 7.67 -3.03 9.08
C ILE A 137 9.18 -3.21 9.21
N LYS A 138 9.60 -3.58 10.41
CA LYS A 138 10.99 -3.90 10.72
C LYS A 138 11.35 -5.26 10.18
N ARG A 139 12.48 -5.37 9.51
CA ARG A 139 12.96 -6.61 8.92
C ARG A 139 14.12 -7.18 9.73
N ASN A 140 14.14 -8.50 9.87
CA ASN A 140 15.20 -9.21 10.59
C ASN A 140 16.35 -9.66 9.66
N ASP A 141 16.27 -9.38 8.37
CA ASP A 141 17.30 -9.71 7.38
C ASP A 141 18.33 -8.59 7.17
N GLY A 142 18.25 -7.51 7.95
CA GLY A 142 19.19 -6.39 7.91
C GLY A 142 18.98 -5.40 6.75
N LYS A 143 17.95 -5.58 5.92
CA LYS A 143 17.54 -4.58 4.93
C LYS A 143 16.77 -3.44 5.59
N ASP A 144 16.63 -2.33 4.87
CA ASP A 144 15.89 -1.16 5.33
C ASP A 144 14.43 -1.47 5.72
N ASP A 145 13.95 -0.78 6.75
CA ASP A 145 12.57 -0.86 7.21
C ASP A 145 11.61 -0.42 6.09
N ILE A 146 10.51 -1.17 5.90
CA ILE A 146 9.46 -0.79 4.95
C ILE A 146 8.50 0.15 5.67
N THR A 147 8.22 1.31 5.07
CA THR A 147 7.36 2.33 5.68
C THR A 147 6.24 2.78 4.76
N ALA A 148 5.09 3.12 5.36
CA ALA A 148 3.97 3.76 4.68
C ALA A 148 3.36 4.79 5.63
N GLN A 149 2.89 5.93 5.12
CA GLN A 149 2.33 6.99 5.93
C GLN A 149 0.97 7.41 5.38
N THR A 150 0.02 7.68 6.27
CA THR A 150 -1.29 8.22 5.93
C THR A 150 -1.72 9.26 6.97
N ILE A 151 -2.69 10.10 6.61
CA ILE A 151 -3.29 11.09 7.50
C ILE A 151 -4.74 10.67 7.73
N ILE A 152 -5.14 10.56 9.00
CA ILE A 152 -6.56 10.39 9.32
C ILE A 152 -7.23 11.75 9.10
N PRO A 153 -8.25 11.84 8.23
CA PRO A 153 -8.94 13.09 7.98
C PRO A 153 -9.43 13.75 9.28
N GLY A 154 -9.34 15.07 9.33
CA GLY A 154 -9.92 15.87 10.40
C GLY A 154 -11.44 15.89 10.32
N THR A 155 -12.07 16.48 11.34
CA THR A 155 -13.49 16.78 11.31
C THR A 155 -13.75 17.85 10.24
N PHE A 156 -14.53 17.52 9.22
CA PHE A 156 -14.98 18.50 8.24
C PHE A 156 -16.32 19.11 8.69
N THR A 157 -16.51 20.38 8.40
CA THR A 157 -17.80 21.06 8.63
C THR A 157 -18.58 21.05 7.33
N LEU A 158 -19.75 20.40 7.31
CA LEU A 158 -20.66 20.50 6.17
C LEU A 158 -21.41 21.84 6.24
N ILE A 159 -21.08 22.76 5.35
CA ILE A 159 -21.82 24.01 5.20
C ILE A 159 -22.89 23.77 4.14
N LYS A 160 -24.17 23.78 4.54
CA LYS A 160 -25.30 23.78 3.62
C LYS A 160 -26.10 25.08 3.78
N PRO A 161 -26.72 25.60 2.72
CA PRO A 161 -27.70 26.68 2.85
C PRO A 161 -28.85 26.20 3.74
N PHE A 162 -29.21 26.97 4.77
CA PHE A 162 -30.42 26.72 5.54
C PHE A 162 -31.60 27.36 4.79
N LEU A 163 -32.68 26.61 4.56
CA LEU A 163 -33.84 27.12 3.80
C LEU A 163 -34.56 28.30 4.48
N GLY A 164 -34.36 28.47 5.80
CA GLY A 164 -34.86 29.60 6.55
C GLY A 164 -33.91 30.81 6.58
N ASP A 165 -32.69 30.68 6.05
CA ASP A 165 -31.80 31.83 5.95
C ASP A 165 -32.30 32.72 4.80
N PRO A 166 -32.45 34.03 5.00
CA PRO A 166 -32.72 34.94 3.91
C PRO A 166 -31.62 34.76 2.85
N VAL A 167 -32.03 34.61 1.59
CA VAL A 167 -31.10 34.47 0.46
C VAL A 167 -30.06 35.60 0.57
N PRO A 168 -28.77 35.28 0.75
CA PRO A 168 -27.75 36.33 0.79
C PRO A 168 -27.80 37.06 -0.53
N ASN A 169 -28.13 38.36 -0.50
CA ASN A 169 -28.01 39.21 -1.68
C ASN A 169 -26.52 39.37 -1.97
N ILE A 170 -25.98 38.52 -2.86
CA ILE A 170 -24.64 38.66 -3.37
C ILE A 170 -24.68 39.80 -4.39
N SER A 171 -24.23 40.99 -3.97
CA SER A 171 -24.03 42.13 -4.86
C SER A 171 -22.54 42.24 -5.19
N PHE A 172 -22.20 42.00 -6.46
CA PHE A 172 -20.91 42.38 -6.99
C PHE A 172 -21.02 43.84 -7.41
N ALA A 173 -20.34 44.75 -6.70
CA ALA A 173 -20.23 46.12 -7.14
C ALA A 173 -19.46 46.12 -8.47
N GLY A 174 -20.16 46.32 -9.59
CA GLY A 174 -19.60 46.16 -10.95
C GLY A 174 -18.41 47.08 -11.26
N SER A 175 -18.19 48.10 -10.43
CA SER A 175 -17.07 49.04 -10.50
C SER A 175 -15.92 48.74 -9.53
N VAL A 176 -16.03 47.72 -8.67
CA VAL A 176 -15.03 47.37 -7.65
C VAL A 176 -14.66 45.89 -7.78
N ALA A 177 -13.37 45.61 -7.98
CA ALA A 177 -12.86 44.25 -7.98
C ALA A 177 -13.19 43.58 -6.63
N THR A 178 -14.04 42.55 -6.66
CA THR A 178 -14.45 41.82 -5.46
C THR A 178 -13.70 40.48 -5.41
N PRO A 179 -12.67 40.35 -4.56
CA PRO A 179 -11.97 39.08 -4.41
C PRO A 179 -12.87 38.10 -3.65
N PHE A 180 -13.15 36.94 -4.24
CA PHE A 180 -13.72 35.82 -3.51
C PHE A 180 -12.63 34.80 -3.22
N ARG A 181 -12.75 34.14 -2.07
CA ARG A 181 -11.90 33.01 -1.68
C ARG A 181 -12.78 31.91 -1.14
N TRP A 182 -12.60 30.70 -1.67
CA TRP A 182 -13.10 29.50 -1.03
C TRP A 182 -12.32 29.26 0.26
N ARG A 183 -13.02 29.18 1.40
CA ARG A 183 -12.41 28.67 2.62
C ARG A 183 -12.41 27.16 2.52
N THR A 184 -11.23 26.58 2.46
CA THR A 184 -11.04 25.14 2.37
C THR A 184 -10.14 24.68 3.51
N ASP A 185 -10.25 23.41 3.87
CA ASP A 185 -9.26 22.74 4.71
C ASP A 185 -7.92 22.65 3.96
N GLU A 186 -6.82 22.48 4.70
CA GLU A 186 -5.45 22.35 4.16
C GLU A 186 -5.34 21.14 3.20
N ASN A 187 -6.21 20.15 3.35
CA ASN A 187 -6.26 18.95 2.51
C ASN A 187 -7.30 19.00 1.37
N ALA A 188 -7.96 20.13 1.14
CA ALA A 188 -8.96 20.22 0.09
C ALA A 188 -8.30 20.31 -1.30
N TYR A 189 -8.78 19.49 -2.24
CA TYR A 189 -8.36 19.52 -3.63
C TYR A 189 -9.48 20.06 -4.52
N TYR A 190 -9.13 20.96 -5.42
CA TYR A 190 -10.02 21.44 -6.48
C TYR A 190 -9.77 20.59 -7.73
N PHE A 191 -10.78 19.87 -8.20
CA PHE A 191 -10.73 19.17 -9.48
C PHE A 191 -11.28 20.11 -10.56
N ASN A 192 -10.42 20.47 -11.52
CA ASN A 192 -10.79 21.21 -12.74
C ASN A 192 -11.32 20.26 -13.82
#